data_AF-A0A498KVX4-F1
#
_entry.id   AF-A0A498KVX4-F1
#
_cell.length_a   1.000
_cell.length_b   1.000
_cell.length_c   1.000
_cell.angle_alpha   90.00
_cell.angle_beta   90.00
_cell.angle_gamma   90.00
#
_symmetry.space_group_name_H-M   'P 1'
#
loop_
_entity.id
_entity.type
_entity.pdbx_description
1 polymer ?
#
loop_
_entity_poly.entity_id
_entity_poly.type
_entity_poly.pdbx_seq_one_letter_code
_entity_poly.pdbx_strand_id
1 'polypeptide(L)'
;MSEIEDSEFVAELEAAFVEEFGADAETATAAAEKAAAFREAYDEALSVTAVTDRLADGSYDSFEHRFDYTVGDLAAGVEDCTDSRQFRIAGFGDLAADPEQGA
;
A
#
# COMPACT_ATOMS: atom_id res chain seq x y z
N MET A 1 -20.71 6.74 0.05
CA MET A 1 -19.96 7.30 -1.10
C MET A 1 -18.56 6.69 -1.17
N SER A 2 -18.00 6.20 -0.05
CA SER A 2 -16.67 5.55 0.02
C SER A 2 -16.40 4.43 -1.00
N GLU A 3 -17.30 3.46 -1.20
CA GLU A 3 -16.94 2.23 -1.94
C GLU A 3 -16.60 2.45 -3.43
N ILE A 4 -17.16 3.49 -4.07
CA ILE A 4 -16.85 3.85 -5.45
C ILE A 4 -15.54 4.65 -5.53
N GLU A 5 -15.29 5.52 -4.56
CA GLU A 5 -14.06 6.32 -4.47
C GLU A 5 -12.83 5.46 -4.13
N ASP A 6 -13.04 4.37 -3.38
CA ASP A 6 -12.02 3.39 -3.06
C ASP A 6 -11.70 2.51 -4.27
N SER A 7 -12.73 2.07 -5.00
CA SER A 7 -12.56 1.30 -6.24
C SER A 7 -11.82 2.10 -7.33
N GLU A 8 -12.13 3.39 -7.48
CA GLU A 8 -11.44 4.26 -8.44
C GLU A 8 -9.99 4.52 -8.01
N PHE A 9 -9.75 4.74 -6.71
CA PHE A 9 -8.41 4.87 -6.15
C PHE A 9 -7.57 3.62 -6.40
N VAL A 10 -8.09 2.42 -6.10
CA VAL A 10 -7.39 1.15 -6.31
C VAL A 10 -7.02 0.95 -7.78
N ALA A 11 -7.98 1.18 -8.69
CA ALA A 11 -7.75 0.99 -10.13
C ALA A 11 -6.71 1.97 -10.68
N GLU A 12 -6.72 3.24 -10.25
CA GLU A 12 -5.75 4.24 -10.69
C GLU A 12 -4.34 3.95 -10.10
N LEU A 13 -4.26 3.52 -8.84
CA LEU A 13 -3.00 3.14 -8.20
C LEU A 13 -2.38 1.91 -8.87
N GLU A 14 -3.19 0.88 -9.15
CA GLU A 14 -2.75 -0.34 -9.83
C GLU A 14 -2.15 -0.01 -11.20
N ALA A 15 -2.85 0.80 -12.01
CA ALA A 15 -2.34 1.23 -13.30
C ALA A 15 -1.00 1.97 -13.15
N ALA A 16 -0.89 2.91 -12.22
CA ALA A 16 0.35 3.64 -11.97
C ALA A 16 1.49 2.69 -11.54
N PHE A 17 1.22 1.70 -10.69
CA PHE A 17 2.23 0.74 -10.23
C PHE A 17 2.76 -0.13 -11.37
N VAL A 18 1.90 -0.58 -12.28
CA VAL A 18 2.31 -1.37 -13.44
C VAL A 18 3.05 -0.49 -14.47
N GLU A 19 2.46 0.65 -14.83
CA GLU A 19 2.94 1.49 -15.94
C GLU A 19 4.18 2.32 -15.58
N GLU A 20 4.23 2.92 -14.38
CA GLU A 20 5.32 3.81 -13.97
C GLU A 20 6.41 3.10 -13.16
N PHE A 21 6.03 2.11 -12.35
CA PHE A 21 6.96 1.44 -11.44
C PHE A 21 7.33 0.01 -11.85
N GLY A 22 6.72 -0.50 -12.92
CA GLY A 22 7.02 -1.83 -13.47
C GLY A 22 6.66 -2.98 -12.53
N ALA A 23 5.65 -2.80 -11.67
CA ALA A 23 5.13 -3.87 -10.83
C ALA A 23 4.38 -4.92 -11.67
N ASP A 24 4.46 -6.19 -11.26
CA ASP A 24 3.58 -7.23 -11.79
C ASP A 24 2.13 -6.95 -11.36
N ALA A 25 1.16 -7.32 -12.21
CA ALA A 25 -0.26 -7.02 -11.98
C ALA A 25 -0.76 -7.52 -10.62
N GLU A 26 -0.40 -8.74 -10.21
CA GLU A 26 -0.78 -9.28 -8.89
C GLU A 26 -0.23 -8.45 -7.73
N THR A 27 1.04 -8.02 -7.84
CA THR A 27 1.69 -7.18 -6.83
C THR A 27 1.09 -5.77 -6.81
N ALA A 28 0.77 -5.22 -7.99
CA ALA A 28 0.15 -3.91 -8.13
C ALA A 28 -1.25 -3.88 -7.52
N THR A 29 -2.09 -4.87 -7.81
CA THR A 29 -3.42 -4.99 -7.19
C THR A 29 -3.31 -5.13 -5.67
N ALA A 30 -2.46 -6.03 -5.18
CA ALA A 30 -2.29 -6.22 -3.73
C ALA A 30 -1.81 -4.93 -3.05
N ALA A 31 -0.85 -4.22 -3.64
CA ALA A 31 -0.36 -2.94 -3.14
C ALA A 31 -1.46 -1.87 -3.13
N ALA A 32 -2.26 -1.80 -4.19
CA ALA A 32 -3.37 -0.86 -4.30
C ALA A 32 -4.44 -1.10 -3.23
N GLU A 33 -4.83 -2.36 -3.01
CA GLU A 33 -5.76 -2.74 -1.95
C GLU A 33 -5.22 -2.40 -0.56
N LYS A 34 -3.92 -2.62 -0.31
CA LYS A 34 -3.29 -2.25 0.96
C LYS A 34 -3.26 -0.73 1.18
N ALA A 35 -2.98 0.05 0.14
CA ALA A 35 -2.98 1.51 0.21
C ALA A 35 -4.38 2.06 0.47
N ALA A 36 -5.41 1.46 -0.15
CA ALA A 36 -6.79 1.84 0.07
C ALA A 36 -7.26 1.50 1.50
N ALA A 37 -6.89 0.32 2.02
CA ALA A 37 -7.12 -0.02 3.41
C ALA A 37 -6.41 0.94 4.39
N PHE A 38 -5.20 1.40 4.06
CA PHE A 38 -4.50 2.41 4.86
C PHE A 38 -5.23 3.77 4.82
N ARG A 39 -5.66 4.19 3.63
CA ARG A 39 -6.45 5.41 3.42
C ARG A 39 -7.71 5.39 4.28
N GLU A 40 -8.49 4.31 4.25
CA GLU A 40 -9.70 4.19 5.06
C GLU A 40 -9.42 4.24 6.57
N ALA A 41 -8.34 3.57 7.01
CA ALA A 41 -8.04 3.44 8.42
C ALA A 41 -7.41 4.70 9.04
N TYR A 42 -6.60 5.44 8.29
CA TYR A 42 -5.72 6.47 8.85
C TYR A 42 -5.73 7.81 8.13
N ASP A 43 -5.99 7.85 6.82
CA ASP A 43 -5.90 9.09 6.04
C ASP A 43 -6.87 9.07 4.85
N GLU A 44 -8.16 9.34 5.08
CA GLU A 44 -9.20 9.32 4.03
C GLU A 44 -8.90 10.28 2.86
N ALA A 45 -8.06 11.29 3.10
CA ALA A 45 -7.61 12.29 2.14
C ALA A 45 -6.39 11.84 1.31
N LEU A 46 -5.85 10.64 1.54
CA LEU A 46 -4.73 10.11 0.79
C LEU A 46 -5.08 10.02 -0.69
N SER A 47 -4.26 10.65 -1.53
CA SER A 47 -4.45 10.67 -2.98
C SER A 47 -3.45 9.76 -3.68
N VAL A 48 -3.80 9.30 -4.88
CA VAL A 48 -2.94 8.47 -5.73
C VAL A 48 -1.58 9.15 -5.94
N THR A 49 -1.59 10.43 -6.28
CA THR A 49 -0.37 11.23 -6.47
C THR A 49 0.50 11.26 -5.22
N ALA A 50 -0.07 11.33 -4.02
CA ALA A 50 0.72 11.36 -2.79
C ALA A 50 1.42 10.02 -2.50
N VAL A 51 0.87 8.91 -2.97
CA VAL A 51 1.48 7.58 -2.87
C VAL A 51 2.56 7.42 -3.94
N THR A 52 2.26 7.77 -5.20
CA THR A 52 3.21 7.61 -6.31
C THR A 52 4.42 8.55 -6.19
N ASP A 53 4.25 9.77 -5.69
CA ASP A 53 5.34 10.72 -5.44
C ASP A 53 6.34 10.17 -4.41
N ARG A 54 5.85 9.57 -3.32
CA ARG A 54 6.70 8.90 -2.31
C ARG A 54 7.39 7.66 -2.85
N LEU A 55 6.68 6.87 -3.66
CA LEU A 55 7.27 5.72 -4.35
C LEU A 55 8.38 6.15 -5.30
N ALA A 56 8.24 7.28 -5.98
CA ALA A 56 9.27 7.84 -6.85
C ALA A 56 10.49 8.37 -6.08
N ASP A 57 10.31 8.88 -4.87
CA ASP A 57 11.41 9.29 -3.97
C ASP A 57 12.19 8.08 -3.39
N GLY A 58 11.54 6.92 -3.31
CA GLY A 58 12.10 5.68 -2.77
C GLY A 58 13.33 5.16 -3.53
N SER A 59 14.45 4.98 -2.81
CA SER A 59 15.73 4.51 -3.38
C SER A 59 15.86 3.00 -3.59
N TYR A 60 14.81 2.20 -3.35
CA TYR A 60 14.88 0.74 -3.46
C TYR A 60 14.71 0.26 -4.89
N ASP A 61 15.51 -0.70 -5.38
CA ASP A 61 15.34 -1.24 -6.74
C ASP A 61 14.01 -2.00 -6.94
N SER A 62 13.56 -2.73 -5.92
CA SER A 62 12.34 -3.55 -5.99
C SER A 62 11.10 -2.74 -5.59
N PHE A 63 10.02 -2.86 -6.38
CA PHE A 63 8.73 -2.23 -6.11
C PHE A 63 8.20 -2.58 -4.71
N GLU A 64 8.24 -3.85 -4.32
CA GLU A 64 7.76 -4.32 -3.01
C GLU A 64 8.41 -3.59 -1.84
N HIS A 65 9.73 -3.40 -1.89
CA HIS A 65 10.46 -2.66 -0.86
C HIS A 65 10.21 -1.16 -0.92
N ARG A 66 10.05 -0.56 -2.11
CA ARG A 66 9.65 0.86 -2.24
C ARG A 66 8.27 1.08 -1.64
N PHE A 67 7.33 0.19 -1.90
CA PHE A 67 5.97 0.27 -1.37
C PHE A 67 5.96 0.12 0.15
N ASP A 68 6.65 -0.89 0.69
CA ASP A 68 6.78 -1.10 2.13
C ASP A 68 7.36 0.11 2.86
N TYR A 69 8.36 0.75 2.26
CA TYR A 69 8.94 2.00 2.76
C TYR A 69 7.93 3.15 2.70
N THR A 70 7.23 3.31 1.57
CA THR A 70 6.21 4.35 1.37
C THR A 70 5.10 4.25 2.40
N VAL A 71 4.61 3.03 2.67
CA VAL A 71 3.62 2.76 3.72
C VAL A 71 4.15 3.11 5.11
N GLY A 72 5.43 2.84 5.37
CA GLY A 72 6.09 3.25 6.62
C GLY A 72 6.18 4.78 6.77
N ASP A 73 6.52 5.48 5.70
CA ASP A 73 6.58 6.95 5.66
C ASP A 73 5.20 7.58 5.86
N LEU A 74 4.18 7.07 5.15
CA LEU A 74 2.79 7.50 5.33
C LEU A 74 2.33 7.34 6.77
N ALA A 75 2.60 6.18 7.38
CA ALA A 75 2.25 5.94 8.78
C ALA A 75 2.96 6.89 9.74
N ALA A 76 4.25 7.21 9.50
CA ALA A 76 4.99 8.18 10.28
C ALA A 76 4.43 9.62 10.13
N GLY A 77 3.77 9.92 9.01
CA GLY A 77 3.10 11.20 8.76
C GLY A 77 1.74 11.37 9.47
N VAL A 78 1.12 10.29 9.96
CA VAL A 78 -0.19 10.33 10.66
C VAL A 78 0.01 10.49 12.18
N GLU A 79 0.59 9.49 12.84
CA GLU A 79 0.88 9.47 14.29
C GLU A 79 2.15 8.64 14.56
N ASP A 80 2.95 9.02 15.56
CA ASP A 80 4.29 8.45 15.88
C ASP A 80 4.28 6.93 16.20
N CYS A 81 3.09 6.30 16.29
CA CYS A 81 2.90 4.88 16.61
C CYS A 81 1.96 4.13 15.64
N THR A 82 1.61 4.69 14.48
CA THR A 82 0.75 4.01 13.50
C THR A 82 1.41 2.72 13.01
N ASP A 83 0.77 1.59 13.29
CA ASP A 83 1.31 0.29 12.86
C ASP A 83 1.06 0.07 11.36
N SER A 84 2.10 0.33 10.58
CA SER A 84 2.07 0.25 9.13
C SER A 84 2.23 -1.18 8.59
N ARG A 85 2.51 -2.17 9.46
CA ARG A 85 2.97 -3.51 9.03
C ARG A 85 1.88 -4.30 8.32
N GLN A 86 0.62 -4.14 8.73
CA GLN A 86 -0.53 -4.78 8.10
C GLN A 86 -0.78 -4.33 6.65
N PHE A 87 -0.23 -3.17 6.27
CA PHE A 87 -0.37 -2.57 4.93
C PHE A 87 0.86 -2.81 4.04
N ARG A 88 1.89 -3.49 4.52
CA ARG A 88 3.06 -3.84 3.72
C ARG A 88 2.79 -5.06 2.85
N ILE A 89 3.42 -5.13 1.69
CA ILE A 89 3.32 -6.27 0.75
C ILE A 89 4.51 -7.21 0.86
N ALA A 90 5.70 -6.72 1.23
CA ALA A 90 6.88 -7.58 1.43
C ALA A 90 6.90 -8.27 2.82
N GLY A 91 5.81 -8.18 3.59
CA GLY A 91 5.67 -8.78 4.92
C GLY A 91 5.03 -10.16 4.89
N PHE A 92 5.82 -11.21 5.17
CA PHE A 92 5.44 -12.63 5.34
C PHE A 92 4.26 -13.07 4.45
N GLY A 93 4.55 -13.37 3.18
CA GLY A 93 3.62 -14.05 2.28
C GLY A 93 2.96 -15.26 2.96
N ASP A 94 1.67 -15.48 2.67
CA ASP A 94 0.82 -16.61 3.09
C ASP A 94 0.81 -17.02 4.59
N LEU A 95 1.54 -16.32 5.46
CA LEU A 95 1.65 -16.65 6.89
C LEU A 95 1.03 -15.58 7.80
N ALA A 96 0.57 -14.46 7.22
CA ALA A 96 -0.06 -13.37 7.94
C ALA A 96 -1.60 -13.44 7.85
N ALA A 97 -2.19 -14.55 8.30
CA ALA A 97 -3.54 -14.67 8.91
C ALA A 97 -4.12 -16.09 8.73
N ASP A 98 -3.50 -17.11 9.32
CA ASP A 98 -4.24 -18.31 9.67
C ASP A 98 -4.46 -18.31 11.20
N PRO A 99 -5.67 -17.97 11.70
CA PRO A 99 -5.96 -17.99 13.13
C PRO A 99 -5.96 -19.41 13.73
N GLU A 100 -5.76 -20.47 12.92
CA GLU A 100 -5.66 -21.86 13.41
C GLU A 100 -4.23 -22.34 13.69
N GLN A 101 -3.19 -21.53 13.43
CA GLN A 101 -1.79 -21.83 13.85
C GLN A 101 -1.53 -21.50 15.33
N GLY A 102 -2.56 -21.61 16.16
CA GLY A 102 -2.56 -21.31 17.59
C GLY A 102 -3.51 -22.20 18.37
N ALA A 103 -3.50 -23.50 18.12
CA ALA A 103 -4.17 -24.51 18.95
C ALA A 103 -3.25 -25.72 19.20
#